data_AF-A0A7Y1U077-F1
#
_entry.id   AF-A0A7Y1U077-F1
#
_cell.length_a   1.000
_cell.length_b   1.000
_cell.length_c   1.000
_cell.angle_alpha   90.00
_cell.angle_beta   90.00
_cell.angle_gamma   90.00
#
_symmetry.space_group_name_H-M   'P 1'
#
loop_
_entity.id
_entity.type
_entity.pdbx_description
1 polymer ?
#
loop_
_entity_poly.entity_id
_entity_poly.type
_entity_poly.pdbx_seq_one_letter_code
_entity_poly.pdbx_strand_id
1 'polypeptide(L)'
;MDLDLTESELRVLASLIEKERATPDNYPLTTNSLVSACNQKTSRDPVTSLSESDIDAAMLSLRDRGLARSLRPTGSRAWKHRHVVPEAIPLGDDELAVVAVLSLRGAQTSGELRTRTERLHPFESVEEVDETLTRLAQREPSLAMNVGRSPGQSQDRWVQLLGETGHTLEPASPPTSHAPLHGGRQRTDVFRQLHAADLFIMPNPWDRGSARLLQEKGFPALATTSSGFGRAIGKDDQEVTRDELVAHVADLTSFITVPLNVDSERLFPDEPGGITETVRLLAAAGASGLSIEDYNPQTSSIDPIGAATEAVAEAVEAGAAHDIVLTARAENLLYGVDDLDDTVERLAAYGAAGAEVLYAPGLADIDLIELVVDSVDQPINVLARPNGPSVESMRAVGVRRVSIGGAMFNATAATLRAAADELLSSGTSTYAAR
;
A
#
# COMPACT_ATOMS: atom_id res chain seq x y z
N MET A 1 5.06 -0.70 28.61
CA MET A 1 5.99 0.40 28.91
C MET A 1 5.95 1.28 27.69
N ASP A 2 5.51 2.52 27.83
CA ASP A 2 5.53 3.46 26.71
C ASP A 2 6.98 3.88 26.50
N LEU A 3 7.57 3.43 25.39
CA LEU A 3 9.02 3.53 25.19
C LEU A 3 9.41 4.80 24.47
N ASP A 4 8.48 5.61 23.98
CA ASP A 4 8.68 6.76 23.10
C ASP A 4 9.94 7.59 23.44
N LEU A 5 11.08 7.18 22.85
CA LEU A 5 12.39 7.78 23.05
C LEU A 5 12.59 8.87 22.00
N THR A 6 13.13 10.00 22.44
CA THR A 6 13.62 11.04 21.55
C THR A 6 14.82 10.55 20.74
N GLU A 7 15.13 11.20 19.62
CA GLU A 7 16.28 10.85 18.77
C GLU A 7 17.62 10.87 19.54
N SER A 8 17.75 11.81 20.49
CA SER A 8 18.95 11.91 21.34
C SER A 8 19.06 10.74 22.30
N GLU A 9 17.95 10.32 22.93
CA GLU A 9 17.91 9.15 23.82
C GLU A 9 18.19 7.85 23.06
N LEU A 10 17.59 7.67 21.88
CA LEU A 10 17.87 6.54 21.00
C LEU A 10 19.35 6.48 20.62
N ARG A 11 19.93 7.62 20.24
CA ARG A 11 21.34 7.72 19.86
C ARG A 11 22.27 7.34 21.01
N VAL A 12 21.96 7.81 22.22
CA VAL A 12 22.72 7.50 23.45
C VAL A 12 22.61 6.02 23.79
N LEU A 13 21.38 5.48 23.83
CA LEU A 13 21.13 4.09 24.20
C LEU A 13 21.81 3.12 23.24
N ALA A 14 21.64 3.34 21.92
CA ALA A 14 22.24 2.50 20.90
C ALA A 14 23.78 2.59 20.87
N SER A 15 24.34 3.76 21.18
CA SER A 15 25.79 3.91 21.35
C SER A 15 26.33 3.12 22.54
N LEU A 16 25.58 3.05 23.65
CA LEU A 16 25.96 2.21 24.80
C LEU A 16 25.92 0.72 24.44
N ILE A 17 24.87 0.27 23.75
CA ILE A 17 24.72 -1.12 23.29
C ILE A 17 25.87 -1.51 22.36
N GLU A 18 26.14 -0.69 21.34
CA GLU A 18 27.21 -0.94 20.37
C GLU A 18 28.57 -1.04 21.07
N LYS A 19 28.87 -0.14 22.02
CA LYS A 19 30.20 -0.07 22.66
C LYS A 19 30.44 -1.15 23.72
N GLU A 20 29.39 -1.70 24.34
CA GLU A 20 29.52 -2.87 25.21
C GLU A 20 30.16 -4.05 24.46
N ARG A 21 29.72 -4.30 23.23
CA ARG A 21 30.19 -5.43 22.41
C ARG A 21 31.43 -5.10 21.59
N ALA A 22 31.44 -3.94 20.94
CA ALA A 22 32.50 -3.58 20.00
C ALA A 22 33.80 -3.13 20.68
N THR A 23 33.72 -2.65 21.93
CA THR A 23 34.85 -2.09 22.70
C THR A 23 34.73 -2.40 24.21
N PRO A 24 34.69 -3.68 24.62
CA PRO A 24 34.40 -4.07 26.01
C PRO A 24 35.42 -3.52 27.01
N ASP A 25 36.70 -3.41 26.63
CA ASP A 25 37.76 -2.88 27.49
C ASP A 25 37.54 -1.43 27.94
N ASN A 26 36.76 -0.66 27.15
CA ASN A 26 36.45 0.73 27.42
C ASN A 26 35.05 0.93 28.03
N TYR A 27 34.28 -0.15 28.21
CA TYR A 27 32.93 -0.13 28.75
C TYR A 27 32.93 -0.48 30.26
N PRO A 28 32.08 0.13 31.11
CA PRO A 28 31.13 1.20 30.83
C PRO A 28 31.79 2.55 30.50
N LEU A 29 31.10 3.37 29.68
CA LEU A 29 31.66 4.59 29.08
C LEU A 29 31.61 5.78 30.05
N THR A 30 32.62 6.64 30.02
CA THR A 30 32.50 7.99 30.63
C THR A 30 31.61 8.90 29.78
N THR A 31 31.11 10.02 30.33
CA THR A 31 30.34 11.02 29.57
C THR A 31 31.07 11.45 28.29
N ASN A 32 32.37 11.76 28.37
CA ASN A 32 33.16 12.21 27.21
C ASN A 32 33.32 11.11 26.16
N SER A 33 33.50 9.85 26.60
CA SER A 33 33.55 8.70 25.71
C SER A 33 32.20 8.46 25.03
N LEU A 34 31.09 8.70 25.74
CA LEU A 34 29.74 8.57 25.22
C LEU A 34 29.39 9.68 24.23
N VAL A 35 29.74 10.94 24.51
CA VAL A 35 29.68 12.05 23.53
C VAL A 35 30.42 11.66 22.25
N SER A 36 31.65 11.16 22.39
CA SER A 36 32.46 10.73 21.25
C SER A 36 31.83 9.56 20.50
N ALA A 37 31.14 8.65 21.18
CA ALA A 37 30.43 7.52 20.57
C ALA A 37 29.16 7.93 19.83
N CYS A 38 28.39 8.89 20.35
CA CYS A 38 27.17 9.41 19.71
C CYS A 38 27.49 10.19 18.44
N ASN A 39 28.56 10.99 18.47
CA ASN A 39 28.96 11.91 17.40
C ASN A 39 29.98 11.32 16.40
N GLN A 40 30.12 9.99 16.35
CA GLN A 40 31.04 9.37 15.38
C GLN A 40 30.63 9.73 13.93
N LYS A 41 31.61 10.12 13.11
CA LYS A 41 31.38 10.45 11.69
C LYS A 41 31.11 9.22 10.82
N THR A 42 31.55 8.06 11.29
CA THR A 42 31.32 6.77 10.66
C THR A 42 30.33 5.99 11.51
N SER A 43 29.54 5.16 10.85
CA SER A 43 28.56 4.30 11.53
C SER A 43 27.39 5.00 12.18
N ARG A 44 27.15 6.26 11.80
CA ARG A 44 26.05 7.11 12.27
C ARG A 44 25.36 7.72 11.08
N ASP A 45 24.05 7.58 11.03
CA ASP A 45 23.19 8.23 10.05
C ASP A 45 21.86 8.58 10.73
N PRO A 46 21.55 9.87 10.95
CA PRO A 46 22.38 11.05 10.63
C PRO A 46 23.60 11.16 11.55
N VAL A 47 24.60 11.92 11.10
CA VAL A 47 25.70 12.38 11.96
C VAL A 47 25.17 13.46 12.90
N THR A 48 25.50 13.34 14.19
CA THR A 48 24.98 14.24 15.24
C THR A 48 26.11 15.05 15.89
N SER A 49 25.74 16.09 16.63
CA SER A 49 26.66 16.94 17.40
C SER A 49 26.14 17.16 18.82
N LEU A 50 25.83 16.07 19.53
CA LEU A 50 25.34 16.11 20.91
C LEU A 50 26.41 16.64 21.87
N SER A 51 26.02 17.56 22.75
CA SER A 51 26.85 18.12 23.82
C SER A 51 26.87 17.21 25.06
N GLU A 52 27.76 17.48 26.01
CA GLU A 52 27.75 16.79 27.32
C GLU A 52 26.40 16.96 28.04
N SER A 53 25.80 18.14 27.96
CA SER A 53 24.47 18.39 28.55
C SER A 53 23.36 17.57 27.89
N ASP A 54 23.41 17.34 26.58
CA ASP A 54 22.43 16.49 25.89
C ASP A 54 22.56 15.02 26.33
N ILE A 55 23.79 14.55 26.50
CA ILE A 55 24.07 13.20 27.02
C ILE A 55 23.57 13.06 28.45
N ASP A 56 23.81 14.04 29.32
CA ASP A 56 23.36 14.00 30.71
C ASP A 56 21.83 13.99 30.81
N ALA A 57 21.14 14.80 29.99
CA ALA A 57 19.68 14.82 29.92
C ALA A 57 19.12 13.48 29.43
N ALA A 58 19.66 12.92 28.34
CA ALA A 58 19.26 11.63 27.81
C ALA A 58 19.53 10.49 28.81
N MET A 59 20.69 10.48 29.46
CA MET A 59 21.04 9.48 30.46
C MET A 59 20.15 9.55 31.70
N LEU A 60 19.69 10.74 32.09
CA LEU A 60 18.72 10.89 33.19
C LEU A 60 17.40 10.18 32.83
N SER A 61 16.82 10.53 31.68
CA SER A 61 15.57 9.92 31.20
C SER A 61 15.69 8.40 31.01
N LEU A 62 16.76 7.92 30.37
CA LEU A 62 16.99 6.48 30.16
C LEU A 62 17.14 5.71 31.49
N ARG A 63 17.69 6.34 32.53
CA ARG A 63 17.77 5.73 33.86
C ARG A 63 16.40 5.65 34.54
N ASP A 64 15.62 6.71 34.44
CA ASP A 64 14.27 6.77 35.02
C ASP A 64 13.34 5.74 34.36
N ARG A 65 13.54 5.48 33.06
CA ARG A 65 12.85 4.42 32.29
C ARG A 65 13.44 3.02 32.51
N GLY A 66 14.49 2.89 33.31
CA GLY A 66 15.09 1.59 33.62
C GLY A 66 15.99 1.00 32.54
N LEU A 67 16.30 1.73 31.46
CA LEU A 67 17.06 1.27 30.29
C LEU A 67 18.58 1.46 30.42
N ALA A 68 19.01 2.32 31.35
CA ALA A 68 20.43 2.58 31.60
C ALA A 68 20.75 2.74 33.10
N ARG A 69 22.04 2.66 33.42
CA ARG A 69 22.59 2.90 34.77
C ARG A 69 23.83 3.78 34.69
N SER A 70 23.94 4.70 35.64
CA SER A 70 25.18 5.42 35.92
C SER A 70 25.76 4.91 37.23
N LEU A 71 27.02 4.52 37.21
CA LEU A 71 27.76 4.13 38.39
C LEU A 71 29.05 4.91 38.48
N ARG A 72 29.52 5.11 39.72
CA ARG A 72 30.81 5.72 39.99
C ARG A 72 31.71 4.67 40.65
N PRO A 73 32.60 4.01 39.87
CA PRO A 73 33.49 2.99 40.43
C PRO A 73 34.35 3.57 41.56
N THR A 74 34.58 2.78 42.61
CA THR A 74 35.44 3.15 43.73
C THR A 74 36.83 3.54 43.22
N GLY A 75 37.27 4.77 43.50
CA GLY A 75 38.55 5.31 43.03
C GLY A 75 38.51 6.08 41.70
N SER A 76 37.39 6.06 40.96
CA SER A 76 37.20 6.89 39.76
C SER A 76 36.51 8.21 40.09
N ARG A 77 37.03 9.32 39.56
CA ARG A 77 36.38 10.64 39.68
C ARG A 77 35.25 10.84 38.67
N ALA A 78 35.24 10.08 37.56
CA ALA A 78 34.27 10.21 36.48
C ALA A 78 33.10 9.21 36.62
N TRP A 79 31.91 9.67 36.27
CA TRP A 79 30.73 8.82 36.10
C TRP A 79 30.94 7.86 34.92
N LYS A 80 30.42 6.64 35.06
CA LYS A 80 30.39 5.64 34.00
C LYS A 80 28.96 5.20 33.72
N HIS A 81 28.63 5.04 32.46
CA HIS A 81 27.30 4.76 31.95
C HIS A 81 27.28 3.39 31.26
N ARG A 82 26.24 2.62 31.55
CA ARG A 82 25.93 1.35 30.86
C ARG A 82 24.46 1.30 30.50
N HIS A 83 24.13 0.61 29.41
CA HIS A 83 22.76 0.18 29.17
C HIS A 83 22.44 -1.04 30.04
N VAL A 84 21.17 -1.24 30.31
CA VAL A 84 20.60 -2.42 30.98
C VAL A 84 19.30 -2.82 30.28
N VAL A 85 19.24 -2.63 28.96
CA VAL A 85 18.02 -2.89 28.17
C VAL A 85 17.46 -4.29 28.42
N PRO A 86 18.27 -5.38 28.46
CA PRO A 86 17.77 -6.72 28.77
C PRO A 86 17.04 -6.88 30.11
N GLU A 87 17.30 -6.01 31.10
CA GLU A 87 16.61 -6.02 32.40
C GLU A 87 15.17 -5.47 32.29
N ALA A 88 14.95 -4.51 31.39
CA ALA A 88 13.65 -3.85 31.19
C ALA A 88 12.84 -4.47 30.02
N ILE A 89 13.54 -4.89 28.98
CA ILE A 89 13.01 -5.51 27.77
C ILE A 89 13.85 -6.76 27.52
N PRO A 90 13.33 -7.98 27.74
CA PRO A 90 14.12 -9.20 27.62
C PRO A 90 14.40 -9.49 26.13
N LEU A 91 15.48 -8.89 25.63
CA LEU A 91 15.99 -9.05 24.28
C LEU A 91 17.17 -10.02 24.27
N GLY A 92 17.21 -10.89 23.26
CA GLY A 92 18.38 -11.68 22.94
C GLY A 92 19.55 -10.83 22.44
N ASP A 93 20.75 -11.41 22.39
CA ASP A 93 21.96 -10.75 21.89
C ASP A 93 21.85 -10.33 20.42
N ASP A 94 21.16 -11.15 19.63
CA ASP A 94 20.77 -10.95 18.23
C ASP A 94 19.82 -9.76 18.07
N GLU A 95 18.71 -9.77 18.79
CA GLU A 95 17.68 -8.72 18.79
C GLU A 95 18.28 -7.37 19.20
N LEU A 96 19.10 -7.38 20.26
CA LEU A 96 19.76 -6.19 20.78
C LEU A 96 20.76 -5.59 19.78
N ALA A 97 21.48 -6.44 19.04
CA ALA A 97 22.41 -5.99 17.99
C ALA A 97 21.67 -5.33 16.82
N VAL A 98 20.58 -5.94 16.35
CA VAL A 98 19.76 -5.40 15.25
C VAL A 98 19.15 -4.05 15.63
N VAL A 99 18.51 -3.96 16.80
CA VAL A 99 17.91 -2.72 17.31
C VAL A 99 18.95 -1.61 17.41
N ALA A 100 20.14 -1.89 17.95
CA ALA A 100 21.20 -0.89 18.04
C ALA A 100 21.61 -0.35 16.66
N VAL A 101 21.80 -1.21 15.66
CA VAL A 101 22.19 -0.77 14.32
C VAL A 101 21.09 0.08 13.66
N LEU A 102 19.83 -0.34 13.78
CA LEU A 102 18.68 0.42 13.28
C LEU A 102 18.58 1.82 13.94
N SER A 103 18.78 1.91 15.27
CA SER A 103 18.78 3.19 15.98
C SER A 103 19.95 4.11 15.62
N LEU A 104 21.09 3.54 15.20
CA LEU A 104 22.29 4.31 14.84
C LEU A 104 22.30 4.78 13.38
N ARG A 105 21.59 4.09 12.50
CA ARG A 105 21.70 4.26 11.04
C ARG A 105 20.38 4.40 10.29
N GLY A 106 19.27 4.47 11.01
CA GLY A 106 17.93 4.56 10.42
C GLY A 106 17.52 3.27 9.72
N ALA A 107 16.74 3.38 8.64
CA ALA A 107 16.22 2.22 7.91
C ALA A 107 17.36 1.40 7.28
N GLN A 108 17.34 0.07 7.37
CA GLN A 108 18.41 -0.81 6.84
C GLN A 108 17.83 -2.06 6.17
N THR A 109 18.48 -2.59 5.13
CA THR A 109 18.13 -3.93 4.61
C THR A 109 18.71 -5.04 5.48
N SER A 110 18.17 -6.26 5.39
CA SER A 110 18.69 -7.43 6.12
C SER A 110 20.16 -7.75 5.77
N GLY A 111 20.55 -7.55 4.50
CA GLY A 111 21.94 -7.69 4.06
C GLY A 111 22.88 -6.62 4.64
N GLU A 112 22.40 -5.37 4.74
CA GLU A 112 23.12 -4.30 5.42
C GLU A 112 23.28 -4.61 6.92
N LEU A 113 22.20 -5.07 7.56
CA LEU A 113 22.18 -5.43 8.98
C LEU A 113 23.18 -6.54 9.28
N ARG A 114 23.16 -7.65 8.53
CA ARG A 114 24.13 -8.75 8.67
C ARG A 114 25.58 -8.24 8.71
N THR A 115 25.91 -7.36 7.76
CA THR A 115 27.28 -6.80 7.67
C THR A 115 27.59 -5.84 8.82
N ARG A 116 26.60 -5.05 9.26
CA ARG A 116 26.79 -3.96 10.23
C ARG A 116 26.69 -4.43 11.67
N THR A 117 26.09 -5.60 11.93
CA THR A 117 26.02 -6.23 13.25
C THR A 117 27.19 -7.17 13.54
N GLU A 118 28.05 -7.49 12.58
CA GLU A 118 29.16 -8.47 12.70
C GLU A 118 29.98 -8.36 14.00
N ARG A 119 30.23 -7.13 14.48
CA ARG A 119 31.01 -6.87 15.71
C ARG A 119 30.19 -6.88 17.01
N LEU A 120 28.86 -6.92 16.90
CA LEU A 120 27.92 -6.95 18.02
C LEU A 120 27.39 -8.37 18.22
N HIS A 121 26.93 -8.98 17.13
CA HIS A 121 26.44 -10.35 17.03
C HIS A 121 26.62 -10.85 15.58
N PRO A 122 27.43 -11.90 15.34
CA PRO A 122 27.60 -12.46 14.00
C PRO A 122 26.37 -13.31 13.62
N PHE A 123 25.85 -13.10 12.41
CA PHE A 123 24.78 -13.91 11.84
C PHE A 123 25.35 -14.81 10.74
N GLU A 124 25.00 -16.10 10.77
CA GLU A 124 25.48 -17.09 9.81
C GLU A 124 24.99 -16.75 8.39
N SER A 125 23.74 -16.27 8.28
CA SER A 125 23.09 -15.96 7.02
C SER A 125 22.20 -14.71 7.07
N VAL A 126 21.67 -14.27 5.92
CA VAL A 126 20.73 -13.14 5.88
C VAL A 126 19.36 -13.56 6.43
N GLU A 127 19.01 -14.83 6.23
CA GLU A 127 17.78 -15.44 6.73
C GLU A 127 17.71 -15.39 8.26
N GLU A 128 18.83 -15.59 8.97
CA GLU A 128 18.87 -15.47 10.44
C GLU A 128 18.58 -14.03 10.92
N VAL A 129 18.98 -13.03 10.12
CA VAL A 129 18.64 -11.62 10.37
C VAL A 129 17.15 -11.38 10.13
N ASP A 130 16.58 -11.94 9.07
CA ASP A 130 15.14 -11.84 8.77
C ASP A 130 14.29 -12.50 9.87
N GLU A 131 14.72 -13.65 10.39
CA GLU A 131 14.07 -14.30 11.53
C GLU A 131 14.11 -13.42 12.79
N THR A 132 15.24 -12.77 13.06
CA THR A 132 15.40 -11.86 14.19
C THR A 132 14.50 -10.62 14.04
N LEU A 133 14.44 -10.02 12.85
CA LEU A 133 13.56 -8.91 12.54
C LEU A 133 12.08 -9.27 12.66
N THR A 134 11.71 -10.48 12.23
CA THR A 134 10.36 -11.03 12.38
C THR A 134 9.99 -11.18 13.85
N ARG A 135 10.88 -11.74 14.68
CA ARG A 135 10.69 -11.82 16.13
C ARG A 135 10.47 -10.45 16.75
N LEU A 136 11.30 -9.46 16.40
CA LEU A 136 11.18 -8.08 16.88
C LEU A 136 9.86 -7.40 16.48
N ALA A 137 9.35 -7.66 15.27
CA ALA A 137 8.08 -7.12 14.79
C ALA A 137 6.86 -7.76 15.46
N GLN A 138 6.95 -9.05 15.81
CA GLN A 138 5.87 -9.81 16.46
C GLN A 138 5.77 -9.59 17.98
N ARG A 139 6.68 -8.80 18.58
CA ARG A 139 6.59 -8.47 20.01
C ARG A 139 5.41 -7.55 20.28
N GLU A 140 4.95 -7.53 21.53
CA GLU A 140 4.00 -6.54 22.02
C GLU A 140 4.63 -5.75 23.18
N PRO A 141 4.94 -4.45 23.00
CA PRO A 141 4.85 -3.69 21.75
C PRO A 141 5.91 -4.10 20.72
N SER A 142 5.62 -3.91 19.43
CA SER A 142 6.55 -4.20 18.33
C SER A 142 7.78 -3.30 18.43
N LEU A 143 8.97 -3.86 18.18
CA LEU A 143 10.24 -3.14 18.32
C LEU A 143 10.96 -2.87 17.00
N ALA A 144 10.52 -3.52 15.91
CA ALA A 144 11.00 -3.27 14.57
C ALA A 144 9.84 -3.38 13.56
N MET A 145 10.02 -2.74 12.41
CA MET A 145 9.00 -2.67 11.38
C MET A 145 9.64 -2.63 10.00
N ASN A 146 9.14 -3.46 9.08
CA ASN A 146 9.50 -3.36 7.68
C ASN A 146 8.80 -2.11 7.12
N VAL A 147 9.55 -1.21 6.51
CA VAL A 147 9.05 0.03 5.87
C VAL A 147 9.05 -0.06 4.34
N GLY A 148 9.23 -1.27 3.82
CA GLY A 148 9.29 -1.57 2.39
C GLY A 148 10.58 -1.12 1.74
N ARG A 149 10.57 -1.10 0.41
CA ARG A 149 11.74 -0.73 -0.41
C ARG A 149 11.78 0.77 -0.61
N SER A 150 12.96 1.38 -0.43
CA SER A 150 13.17 2.74 -0.90
C SER A 150 13.21 2.78 -2.44
N PRO A 151 12.77 3.87 -3.11
CA PRO A 151 12.78 3.97 -4.56
C PRO A 151 14.16 3.64 -5.17
N GLY A 152 14.20 2.66 -6.07
CA GLY A 152 15.45 2.23 -6.73
C GLY A 152 16.26 1.18 -5.98
N GLN A 153 15.80 0.69 -4.83
CA GLN A 153 16.43 -0.42 -4.08
C GLN A 153 15.66 -1.73 -4.29
N SER A 154 16.38 -2.83 -4.42
CA SER A 154 15.80 -4.17 -4.66
C SER A 154 15.42 -4.92 -3.38
N GLN A 155 15.79 -4.39 -2.21
CA GLN A 155 15.60 -5.03 -0.90
C GLN A 155 14.78 -4.13 0.02
N ASP A 156 13.93 -4.76 0.83
CA ASP A 156 13.13 -4.11 1.86
C ASP A 156 14.03 -3.55 2.97
N ARG A 157 13.57 -2.48 3.61
CA ARG A 157 14.28 -1.86 4.74
C ARG A 157 13.44 -1.97 5.99
N TRP A 158 14.12 -2.07 7.11
CA TRP A 158 13.53 -2.17 8.43
C TRP A 158 13.91 -0.95 9.24
N VAL A 159 13.02 -0.47 10.09
CA VAL A 159 13.25 0.56 11.10
C VAL A 159 12.97 0.02 12.49
N GLN A 160 13.53 0.68 13.51
CA GLN A 160 13.23 0.42 14.92
C GLN A 160 12.01 1.22 15.38
N LEU A 161 11.29 0.72 16.39
CA LEU A 161 10.08 1.34 16.96
C LEU A 161 10.24 1.68 18.47
N LEU A 162 11.46 1.99 18.93
CA LEU A 162 11.72 2.44 20.29
C LEU A 162 11.52 3.96 20.48
N GLY A 163 11.29 4.73 19.42
CA GLY A 163 11.07 6.18 19.54
C GLY A 163 10.26 6.81 18.42
N GLU A 164 9.94 8.09 18.57
CA GLU A 164 8.90 8.83 17.84
C GLU A 164 8.98 8.66 16.30
N THR A 165 10.19 8.65 15.74
CA THR A 165 10.42 8.51 14.29
C THR A 165 10.01 7.15 13.73
N GLY A 166 10.00 6.10 14.55
CA GLY A 166 9.51 4.78 14.16
C GLY A 166 7.99 4.69 14.19
N HIS A 167 7.35 5.32 15.18
CA HIS A 167 5.89 5.29 15.38
C HIS A 167 5.10 6.15 14.37
N THR A 168 5.77 7.09 13.70
CA THR A 168 5.15 7.96 12.67
C THR A 168 5.15 7.33 11.27
N LEU A 169 5.89 6.22 11.09
CA LEU A 169 5.96 5.49 9.82
C LEU A 169 4.90 4.39 9.82
N GLU A 170 4.14 4.27 8.74
CA GLU A 170 3.20 3.15 8.60
C GLU A 170 3.97 1.84 8.36
N PRO A 171 3.59 0.74 9.02
CA PRO A 171 4.15 -0.56 8.70
C PRO A 171 3.91 -0.89 7.23
N ALA A 172 4.91 -1.49 6.58
CA ALA A 172 4.64 -2.25 5.38
C ALA A 172 3.58 -3.29 5.76
N SER A 173 2.46 -3.30 5.04
CA SER A 173 1.42 -4.31 5.19
C SER A 173 2.08 -5.70 5.26
N PRO A 174 1.63 -6.59 6.17
CA PRO A 174 2.25 -7.91 6.30
C PRO A 174 2.31 -8.57 4.92
N PRO A 175 3.34 -9.38 4.63
CA PRO A 175 3.39 -10.10 3.38
C PRO A 175 2.26 -11.13 3.39
N THR A 176 1.10 -10.78 2.86
CA THR A 176 0.32 -11.75 2.11
C THR A 176 1.28 -12.23 1.04
N SER A 177 1.69 -13.49 1.14
CA SER A 177 2.55 -14.12 0.15
C SER A 177 1.82 -14.15 -1.20
N HIS A 178 1.90 -13.06 -1.93
CA HIS A 178 1.87 -13.13 -3.37
C HIS A 178 3.34 -13.06 -3.78
N ALA A 179 3.98 -14.24 -3.74
CA ALA A 179 5.03 -14.51 -4.71
C ALA A 179 4.56 -13.93 -6.06
N PRO A 180 5.42 -13.26 -6.85
CA PRO A 180 4.99 -12.65 -8.09
C PRO A 180 4.16 -13.67 -8.87
N LEU A 181 2.89 -13.35 -9.12
CA LEU A 181 1.96 -14.26 -9.77
C LEU A 181 2.45 -14.40 -11.22
N HIS A 182 3.12 -15.51 -11.51
CA HIS A 182 3.65 -15.83 -12.83
C HIS A 182 2.53 -16.54 -13.61
N GLY A 183 1.71 -15.76 -14.31
CA GLY A 183 0.65 -16.22 -15.21
C GLY A 183 -0.73 -15.66 -14.87
N GLY A 184 -1.57 -15.41 -15.90
CA GLY A 184 -2.91 -14.82 -15.74
C GLY A 184 -3.85 -15.65 -14.86
N ARG A 185 -3.82 -16.98 -15.00
CA ARG A 185 -4.66 -17.91 -14.23
C ARG A 185 -4.49 -17.78 -12.71
N GLN A 186 -3.25 -17.57 -12.25
CA GLN A 186 -2.96 -17.41 -10.82
C GLN A 186 -3.49 -16.07 -10.26
N ARG A 187 -3.61 -15.04 -11.12
CA ARG A 187 -4.16 -13.73 -10.73
C ARG A 187 -5.68 -13.75 -10.67
N THR A 188 -6.36 -14.42 -11.59
CA THR A 188 -7.82 -14.56 -11.54
C THR A 188 -8.29 -15.30 -10.29
N ASP A 189 -7.61 -16.39 -9.90
CA ASP A 189 -7.95 -17.12 -8.67
C ASP A 189 -7.83 -16.24 -7.42
N VAL A 190 -6.75 -15.44 -7.32
CA VAL A 190 -6.58 -14.45 -6.25
C VAL A 190 -7.69 -13.41 -6.32
N PHE A 191 -8.07 -12.95 -7.51
CA PHE A 191 -9.13 -11.97 -7.66
C PHE A 191 -10.48 -12.52 -7.15
N ARG A 192 -10.84 -13.77 -7.46
CA ARG A 192 -12.05 -14.40 -6.90
C ARG A 192 -11.97 -14.54 -5.38
N GLN A 193 -10.80 -14.93 -4.85
CA GLN A 193 -10.60 -15.03 -3.40
C GLN A 193 -10.80 -13.69 -2.69
N LEU A 194 -10.36 -12.58 -3.29
CA LEU A 194 -10.60 -11.24 -2.74
C LEU A 194 -12.11 -10.94 -2.60
N HIS A 195 -12.92 -11.29 -3.59
CA HIS A 195 -14.38 -11.08 -3.51
C HIS A 195 -15.08 -12.04 -2.55
N ALA A 196 -14.56 -13.26 -2.39
CA ALA A 196 -15.10 -14.27 -1.47
C ALA A 196 -14.71 -14.02 0.01
N ALA A 197 -13.68 -13.22 0.25
CA ALA A 197 -13.20 -12.89 1.59
C ALA A 197 -13.98 -11.72 2.18
N ASP A 198 -13.30 -10.59 2.43
CA ASP A 198 -13.87 -9.40 3.03
C ASP A 198 -13.67 -8.19 2.10
N LEU A 199 -14.22 -7.02 2.43
CA LEU A 199 -14.11 -5.82 1.61
C LEU A 199 -12.64 -5.48 1.31
N PHE A 200 -12.34 -5.25 0.03
CA PHE A 200 -11.07 -4.72 -0.43
C PHE A 200 -11.23 -3.46 -1.29
N ILE A 201 -10.19 -2.63 -1.31
CA ILE A 201 -10.13 -1.42 -2.12
C ILE A 201 -9.32 -1.71 -3.39
N MET A 202 -9.84 -1.30 -4.53
CA MET A 202 -9.27 -1.49 -5.86
C MET A 202 -9.12 -0.14 -6.57
N PRO A 203 -7.99 0.56 -6.41
CA PRO A 203 -7.78 1.86 -7.02
C PRO A 203 -7.54 1.75 -8.53
N ASN A 204 -7.68 2.89 -9.23
CA ASN A 204 -7.68 2.93 -10.68
C ASN A 204 -6.49 3.72 -11.27
N PRO A 205 -5.31 3.10 -11.50
CA PRO A 205 -4.24 3.73 -12.26
C PRO A 205 -4.61 3.95 -13.74
N TRP A 206 -3.92 4.90 -14.37
CA TRP A 206 -4.05 5.23 -15.79
C TRP A 206 -2.73 5.04 -16.57
N ASP A 207 -1.63 4.72 -15.89
CA ASP A 207 -0.33 4.45 -16.48
C ASP A 207 0.53 3.58 -15.55
N ARG A 208 1.73 3.18 -16.01
CA ARG A 208 2.69 2.43 -15.19
C ARG A 208 3.16 3.17 -13.93
N GLY A 209 3.26 4.50 -13.98
CA GLY A 209 3.75 5.29 -12.86
C GLY A 209 2.77 5.28 -11.68
N SER A 210 1.50 5.59 -11.97
CA SER A 210 0.39 5.49 -11.03
C SER A 210 0.17 4.05 -10.55
N ALA A 211 0.23 3.05 -11.44
CA ALA A 211 0.10 1.64 -11.06
C ALA A 211 1.21 1.20 -10.09
N ARG A 212 2.45 1.65 -10.33
CA ARG A 212 3.57 1.41 -9.42
C ARG A 212 3.33 2.01 -8.04
N LEU A 213 2.93 3.28 -7.96
CA LEU A 213 2.68 3.95 -6.69
C LEU A 213 1.58 3.24 -5.89
N LEU A 214 0.51 2.80 -6.56
CA LEU A 214 -0.59 2.09 -5.91
C LEU A 214 -0.18 0.67 -5.48
N GLN A 215 0.56 -0.06 -6.31
CA GLN A 215 1.10 -1.35 -5.91
C GLN A 215 2.08 -1.23 -4.72
N GLU A 216 2.92 -0.19 -4.70
CA GLU A 216 3.82 0.10 -3.56
C GLU A 216 3.05 0.38 -2.27
N LYS A 217 1.80 0.85 -2.36
CA LYS A 217 0.89 1.01 -1.21
C LYS A 217 0.18 -0.28 -0.79
N GLY A 218 0.41 -1.39 -1.49
CA GLY A 218 -0.10 -2.71 -1.12
C GLY A 218 -1.57 -2.95 -1.42
N PHE A 219 -2.17 -2.20 -2.37
CA PHE A 219 -3.53 -2.51 -2.82
C PHE A 219 -3.57 -3.91 -3.44
N PRO A 220 -4.52 -4.78 -3.02
CA PRO A 220 -4.51 -6.19 -3.37
C PRO A 220 -4.96 -6.47 -4.82
N ALA A 221 -5.57 -5.49 -5.48
CA ALA A 221 -5.95 -5.50 -6.88
C ALA A 221 -5.97 -4.07 -7.43
N LEU A 222 -5.90 -3.93 -8.75
CA LEU A 222 -6.02 -2.66 -9.46
C LEU A 222 -7.14 -2.74 -10.48
N ALA A 223 -7.65 -1.59 -10.91
CA ALA A 223 -8.52 -1.51 -12.07
C ALA A 223 -8.05 -0.47 -13.08
N THR A 224 -8.29 -0.65 -14.37
CA THR A 224 -8.13 0.48 -15.29
C THR A 224 -9.25 1.51 -15.05
N THR A 225 -9.15 2.67 -15.69
CA THR A 225 -10.24 3.65 -15.73
C THR A 225 -10.30 4.24 -17.12
N SER A 226 -11.45 4.12 -17.79
CA SER A 226 -11.67 4.70 -19.12
C SER A 226 -11.43 6.21 -19.10
N SER A 227 -12.06 6.92 -18.16
CA SER A 227 -11.93 8.37 -18.03
C SER A 227 -10.51 8.84 -17.68
N GLY A 228 -9.80 8.12 -16.80
CA GLY A 228 -8.43 8.48 -16.42
C GLY A 228 -7.43 8.20 -17.54
N PHE A 229 -7.49 7.02 -18.16
CA PHE A 229 -6.62 6.64 -19.26
C PHE A 229 -6.89 7.48 -20.51
N GLY A 230 -8.15 7.64 -20.90
CA GLY A 230 -8.55 8.47 -22.04
C GLY A 230 -7.97 9.88 -21.94
N ARG A 231 -8.17 10.55 -20.79
CA ARG A 231 -7.61 11.89 -20.56
C ARG A 231 -6.09 11.92 -20.55
N ALA A 232 -5.44 10.86 -20.06
CA ALA A 232 -3.98 10.76 -20.07
C ALA A 232 -3.41 10.69 -21.51
N ILE A 233 -4.16 10.12 -22.46
CA ILE A 233 -3.79 10.07 -23.89
C ILE A 233 -4.44 11.18 -24.73
N GLY A 234 -5.11 12.15 -24.10
CA GLY A 234 -5.69 13.30 -24.77
C GLY A 234 -7.06 13.06 -25.42
N LYS A 235 -7.80 12.06 -24.93
CA LYS A 235 -9.16 11.72 -25.35
C LYS A 235 -10.18 11.95 -24.24
N ASP A 236 -11.44 12.10 -24.62
CA ASP A 236 -12.52 12.07 -23.65
C ASP A 236 -12.84 10.62 -23.24
N ASP A 237 -13.65 10.49 -22.18
CA ASP A 237 -14.17 9.20 -21.75
C ASP A 237 -15.04 8.59 -22.87
N GLN A 238 -15.03 7.26 -23.03
CA GLN A 238 -15.74 6.55 -24.11
C GLN A 238 -15.17 6.73 -25.53
N GLU A 239 -14.01 7.40 -25.69
CA GLU A 239 -13.33 7.57 -26.99
C GLU A 239 -12.07 6.70 -27.17
N VAL A 240 -11.69 5.95 -26.13
CA VAL A 240 -10.56 5.01 -26.17
C VAL A 240 -10.92 3.85 -27.09
N THR A 241 -10.05 3.52 -28.04
CA THR A 241 -10.31 2.39 -28.94
C THR A 241 -9.99 1.05 -28.27
N ARG A 242 -10.57 -0.04 -28.77
CA ARG A 242 -10.27 -1.39 -28.28
C ARG A 242 -8.77 -1.70 -28.31
N ASP A 243 -8.09 -1.33 -29.39
CA ASP A 243 -6.66 -1.57 -29.55
C ASP A 243 -5.82 -0.77 -28.54
N GLU A 244 -6.20 0.48 -28.25
CA GLU A 244 -5.56 1.29 -27.22
C GLU A 244 -5.77 0.71 -25.82
N LEU A 245 -6.99 0.25 -25.51
CA LEU A 245 -7.30 -0.41 -24.24
C LEU A 245 -6.49 -1.71 -24.09
N VAL A 246 -6.44 -2.56 -25.11
CA VAL A 246 -5.67 -3.81 -25.10
C VAL A 246 -4.18 -3.52 -24.89
N ALA A 247 -3.63 -2.51 -25.57
CA ALA A 247 -2.24 -2.09 -25.39
C ALA A 247 -1.98 -1.57 -23.97
N HIS A 248 -2.90 -0.78 -23.42
CA HIS A 248 -2.81 -0.28 -22.05
C HIS A 248 -2.82 -1.41 -21.01
N VAL A 249 -3.74 -2.37 -21.17
CA VAL A 249 -3.83 -3.55 -20.29
C VAL A 249 -2.55 -4.37 -20.37
N ALA A 250 -2.04 -4.68 -21.57
CA ALA A 250 -0.78 -5.40 -21.73
C ALA A 250 0.41 -4.66 -21.08
N ASP A 251 0.43 -3.32 -21.18
CA ASP A 251 1.47 -2.50 -20.57
C ASP A 251 1.46 -2.57 -19.04
N LEU A 252 0.26 -2.49 -18.43
CA LEU A 252 0.10 -2.60 -16.98
C LEU A 252 0.40 -4.01 -16.48
N THR A 253 -0.18 -5.05 -17.08
CA THR A 253 -0.09 -6.45 -16.63
C THR A 253 1.32 -7.01 -16.76
N SER A 254 2.12 -6.48 -17.69
CA SER A 254 3.55 -6.82 -17.84
C SER A 254 4.41 -6.43 -16.63
N PHE A 255 3.92 -5.52 -15.78
CA PHE A 255 4.66 -4.95 -14.67
C PHE A 255 4.01 -5.23 -13.31
N ILE A 256 2.69 -5.13 -13.20
CA ILE A 256 1.98 -5.37 -11.94
C ILE A 256 1.98 -6.87 -11.60
N THR A 257 1.88 -7.15 -10.30
CA THR A 257 1.89 -8.49 -9.72
C THR A 257 0.55 -8.88 -9.10
N VAL A 258 -0.36 -7.92 -8.97
CA VAL A 258 -1.72 -8.08 -8.46
C VAL A 258 -2.72 -8.23 -9.62
N PRO A 259 -3.94 -8.74 -9.36
CA PRO A 259 -4.98 -8.83 -10.37
C PRO A 259 -5.38 -7.46 -10.94
N LEU A 260 -5.76 -7.44 -12.22
CA LEU A 260 -6.24 -6.24 -12.91
C LEU A 260 -7.67 -6.46 -13.40
N ASN A 261 -8.59 -5.62 -12.93
CA ASN A 261 -9.93 -5.50 -13.51
C ASN A 261 -9.95 -4.42 -14.59
N VAL A 262 -10.34 -4.75 -15.81
CA VAL A 262 -10.38 -3.78 -16.90
C VAL A 262 -11.75 -3.14 -16.97
N ASP A 263 -11.79 -1.83 -16.74
CA ASP A 263 -12.89 -0.97 -17.17
C ASP A 263 -12.96 -0.99 -18.70
N SER A 264 -13.93 -1.74 -19.23
CA SER A 264 -14.02 -2.06 -20.66
C SER A 264 -15.26 -1.45 -21.31
N GLU A 265 -15.91 -0.49 -20.64
CA GLU A 265 -17.12 0.18 -21.11
C GLU A 265 -18.20 -0.86 -21.51
N ARG A 266 -18.68 -0.81 -22.75
CA ARG A 266 -19.66 -1.78 -23.30
C ARG A 266 -19.03 -3.06 -23.86
N LEU A 267 -17.73 -3.29 -23.65
CA LEU A 267 -16.93 -4.36 -24.29
C LEU A 267 -16.87 -4.30 -25.83
N PHE A 268 -17.02 -3.11 -26.42
CA PHE A 268 -16.87 -2.86 -27.85
C PHE A 268 -17.72 -3.81 -28.74
N PRO A 269 -19.06 -3.82 -28.59
CA PRO A 269 -19.92 -4.76 -29.30
C PRO A 269 -19.95 -4.53 -30.82
N ASP A 270 -19.66 -3.30 -31.26
CA ASP A 270 -19.65 -2.90 -32.67
C ASP A 270 -18.32 -3.20 -33.40
N GLU A 271 -17.27 -3.61 -32.67
CA GLU A 271 -15.98 -3.98 -33.26
C GLU A 271 -16.02 -5.38 -33.90
N PRO A 272 -15.12 -5.70 -34.86
CA PRO A 272 -15.04 -7.04 -35.43
C PRO A 272 -14.87 -8.12 -34.35
N GLY A 273 -15.80 -9.08 -34.33
CA GLY A 273 -15.86 -10.16 -33.34
C GLY A 273 -16.57 -9.80 -32.03
N GLY A 274 -17.03 -8.56 -31.88
CA GLY A 274 -17.87 -8.09 -30.77
C GLY A 274 -17.29 -8.31 -29.39
N ILE A 275 -18.18 -8.52 -28.41
CA ILE A 275 -17.87 -8.74 -27.00
C ILE A 275 -16.94 -9.95 -26.84
N THR A 276 -17.27 -11.07 -27.47
CA THR A 276 -16.49 -12.31 -27.38
C THR A 276 -15.01 -12.12 -27.74
N GLU A 277 -14.72 -11.46 -28.87
CA GLU A 277 -13.33 -11.21 -29.29
C GLU A 277 -12.62 -10.20 -28.38
N THR A 278 -13.33 -9.16 -27.91
CA THR A 278 -12.79 -8.20 -26.95
C THR A 278 -12.36 -8.88 -25.65
N VAL A 279 -13.20 -9.77 -25.09
CA VAL A 279 -12.88 -10.55 -23.89
C VAL A 279 -11.62 -11.40 -24.12
N ARG A 280 -11.54 -12.11 -25.26
CA ARG A 280 -10.37 -12.91 -25.62
C ARG A 280 -9.08 -12.07 -25.68
N LEU A 281 -9.15 -10.88 -26.30
CA LEU A 281 -8.00 -9.98 -26.43
C LEU A 281 -7.53 -9.44 -25.07
N LEU A 282 -8.45 -8.99 -24.22
CA LEU A 282 -8.12 -8.45 -22.90
C LEU A 282 -7.61 -9.54 -21.94
N ALA A 283 -8.17 -10.75 -22.01
CA ALA A 283 -7.65 -11.91 -21.28
C ALA A 283 -6.23 -12.28 -21.75
N ALA A 284 -5.98 -12.28 -23.05
CA ALA A 284 -4.64 -12.50 -23.61
C ALA A 284 -3.65 -11.40 -23.20
N ALA A 285 -4.13 -10.17 -23.00
CA ALA A 285 -3.35 -9.06 -22.45
C ALA A 285 -3.11 -9.17 -20.93
N GLY A 286 -3.66 -10.18 -20.25
CA GLY A 286 -3.39 -10.49 -18.83
C GLY A 286 -4.41 -9.92 -17.85
N ALA A 287 -5.59 -9.51 -18.30
CA ALA A 287 -6.70 -9.15 -17.42
C ALA A 287 -7.09 -10.32 -16.49
N SER A 288 -7.51 -9.99 -15.27
CA SER A 288 -8.07 -10.95 -14.30
C SER A 288 -9.58 -10.77 -14.12
N GLY A 289 -10.09 -9.59 -14.44
CA GLY A 289 -11.52 -9.31 -14.52
C GLY A 289 -11.81 -8.24 -15.55
N LEU A 290 -13.05 -8.15 -15.99
CA LEU A 290 -13.55 -7.14 -16.93
C LEU A 290 -14.86 -6.58 -16.40
N SER A 291 -15.16 -5.32 -16.67
CA SER A 291 -16.50 -4.79 -16.51
C SER A 291 -17.19 -4.51 -17.84
N ILE A 292 -18.49 -4.83 -17.90
CA ILE A 292 -19.39 -4.48 -18.99
C ILE A 292 -20.52 -3.61 -18.45
N GLU A 293 -20.86 -2.54 -19.16
CA GLU A 293 -21.88 -1.57 -18.78
C GLU A 293 -23.02 -1.45 -19.78
N ASP A 294 -24.17 -0.97 -19.30
CA ASP A 294 -25.40 -0.84 -20.08
C ASP A 294 -25.69 0.59 -20.59
N TYR A 295 -24.76 1.54 -20.41
CA TYR A 295 -24.86 2.86 -21.03
C TYR A 295 -24.33 2.85 -22.47
N ASN A 296 -25.06 3.45 -23.40
CA ASN A 296 -24.67 3.59 -24.79
C ASN A 296 -24.34 5.05 -25.15
N PRO A 297 -23.07 5.41 -25.40
CA PRO A 297 -22.67 6.78 -25.69
C PRO A 297 -23.19 7.29 -27.05
N GLN A 298 -23.38 6.40 -28.03
CA GLN A 298 -23.85 6.78 -29.37
C GLN A 298 -25.31 7.26 -29.34
N THR A 299 -26.12 6.67 -28.46
CA THR A 299 -27.53 7.05 -28.27
C THR A 299 -27.74 7.93 -27.03
N SER A 300 -26.71 8.09 -26.20
CA SER A 300 -26.77 8.76 -24.89
C SER A 300 -27.93 8.24 -24.02
N SER A 301 -28.05 6.91 -23.95
CA SER A 301 -29.15 6.25 -23.23
C SER A 301 -28.71 4.95 -22.58
N ILE A 302 -29.47 4.50 -21.59
CA ILE A 302 -29.32 3.17 -20.98
C ILE A 302 -29.99 2.15 -21.89
N ASP A 303 -29.26 1.11 -22.26
CA ASP A 303 -29.78 0.02 -23.09
C ASP A 303 -30.95 -0.69 -22.36
N PRO A 304 -31.96 -1.19 -23.10
CA PRO A 304 -33.04 -1.96 -22.51
C PRO A 304 -32.49 -3.17 -21.73
N ILE A 305 -33.03 -3.44 -20.54
CA ILE A 305 -32.55 -4.50 -19.63
C ILE A 305 -32.37 -5.85 -20.33
N GLY A 306 -33.26 -6.24 -21.25
CA GLY A 306 -33.14 -7.49 -22.00
C GLY A 306 -31.89 -7.54 -22.87
N ALA A 307 -31.62 -6.48 -23.65
CA ALA A 307 -30.44 -6.39 -24.51
C ALA A 307 -29.14 -6.30 -23.67
N ALA A 308 -29.17 -5.54 -22.57
CA ALA A 308 -28.05 -5.47 -21.64
C ALA A 308 -27.76 -6.83 -20.98
N THR A 309 -28.80 -7.57 -20.58
CA THR A 309 -28.66 -8.92 -19.99
C THR A 309 -28.11 -9.92 -21.00
N GLU A 310 -28.53 -9.85 -22.27
CA GLU A 310 -27.96 -10.67 -23.35
C GLU A 310 -26.46 -10.38 -23.55
N ALA A 311 -26.06 -9.10 -23.55
CA ALA A 311 -24.66 -8.70 -23.65
C ALA A 311 -23.83 -9.17 -22.45
N VAL A 312 -24.38 -9.09 -21.23
CA VAL A 312 -23.75 -9.64 -20.01
C VAL A 312 -23.57 -11.16 -20.13
N ALA A 313 -24.60 -11.88 -20.59
CA ALA A 313 -24.52 -13.33 -20.76
C ALA A 313 -23.45 -13.74 -21.80
N GLU A 314 -23.33 -13.01 -22.92
CA GLU A 314 -22.25 -13.22 -23.90
C GLU A 314 -20.87 -12.99 -23.25
N ALA A 315 -20.72 -11.90 -22.49
CA ALA A 315 -19.45 -11.59 -21.81
C ALA A 315 -19.08 -12.65 -20.76
N VAL A 316 -20.07 -13.19 -20.03
CA VAL A 316 -19.90 -14.28 -19.06
C VAL A 316 -19.45 -15.56 -19.76
N GLU A 317 -20.10 -15.95 -20.85
CA GLU A 317 -19.72 -17.14 -21.62
C GLU A 317 -18.29 -17.02 -22.16
N ALA A 318 -17.96 -15.87 -22.76
CA ALA A 318 -16.62 -15.60 -23.27
C ALA A 318 -15.56 -15.57 -22.15
N GLY A 319 -15.89 -14.99 -21.00
CA GLY A 319 -14.97 -14.91 -19.86
C GLY A 319 -14.71 -16.26 -19.20
N ALA A 320 -15.71 -17.14 -19.14
CA ALA A 320 -15.55 -18.51 -18.65
C ALA A 320 -14.53 -19.31 -19.47
N ALA A 321 -14.46 -19.07 -20.79
CA ALA A 321 -13.47 -19.70 -21.68
C ALA A 321 -12.02 -19.23 -21.42
N HIS A 322 -11.85 -18.08 -20.78
CA HIS A 322 -10.57 -17.41 -20.58
C HIS A 322 -10.19 -17.17 -19.11
N ASP A 323 -10.97 -17.71 -18.18
CA ASP A 323 -10.78 -17.55 -16.74
C ASP A 323 -10.73 -16.07 -16.32
N ILE A 324 -11.84 -15.37 -16.56
CA ILE A 324 -12.03 -13.95 -16.24
C ILE A 324 -13.19 -13.79 -15.27
N VAL A 325 -13.03 -12.90 -14.28
CA VAL A 325 -14.11 -12.45 -13.41
C VAL A 325 -14.91 -11.33 -14.08
N LEU A 326 -16.21 -11.55 -14.34
CA LEU A 326 -17.07 -10.52 -14.93
C LEU A 326 -17.74 -9.65 -13.87
N THR A 327 -17.60 -8.33 -14.03
CA THR A 327 -18.40 -7.32 -13.32
C THR A 327 -19.47 -6.76 -14.25
N ALA A 328 -20.74 -6.92 -13.94
CA ALA A 328 -21.81 -6.26 -14.70
C ALA A 328 -22.22 -4.93 -14.05
N ARG A 329 -22.41 -3.90 -14.88
CA ARG A 329 -22.67 -2.53 -14.45
C ARG A 329 -24.04 -2.03 -14.89
N ALA A 330 -24.83 -1.56 -13.93
CA ALA A 330 -26.06 -0.79 -14.18
C ALA A 330 -25.75 0.70 -14.03
N GLU A 331 -25.68 1.43 -15.14
CA GLU A 331 -25.22 2.82 -15.20
C GLU A 331 -26.34 3.85 -15.01
N ASN A 332 -27.59 3.40 -14.87
CA ASN A 332 -28.79 4.24 -14.80
C ASN A 332 -28.66 5.39 -13.79
N LEU A 333 -28.21 5.11 -12.56
CA LEU A 333 -28.00 6.13 -11.52
C LEU A 333 -26.88 7.13 -11.86
N LEU A 334 -25.83 6.70 -12.58
CA LEU A 334 -24.75 7.59 -13.02
C LEU A 334 -25.21 8.59 -14.08
N TYR A 335 -26.14 8.17 -14.94
CA TYR A 335 -26.69 8.97 -16.04
C TYR A 335 -28.06 9.60 -15.71
N GLY A 336 -28.40 9.73 -14.43
CA GLY A 336 -29.52 10.53 -13.95
C GLY A 336 -30.90 9.87 -14.10
N VAL A 337 -30.94 8.55 -14.31
CA VAL A 337 -32.15 7.74 -14.19
C VAL A 337 -32.25 7.28 -12.73
N ASP A 338 -32.88 8.11 -11.90
CA ASP A 338 -33.00 7.91 -10.44
C ASP A 338 -34.15 6.94 -10.10
N ASP A 339 -33.99 5.69 -10.52
CA ASP A 339 -34.93 4.59 -10.27
C ASP A 339 -34.18 3.40 -9.66
N LEU A 340 -34.29 3.26 -8.34
CA LEU A 340 -33.59 2.20 -7.60
C LEU A 340 -34.21 0.82 -7.85
N ASP A 341 -35.52 0.74 -8.10
CA ASP A 341 -36.19 -0.53 -8.38
C ASP A 341 -35.70 -1.09 -9.73
N ASP A 342 -35.61 -0.24 -10.77
CA ASP A 342 -34.99 -0.60 -12.06
C ASP A 342 -33.52 -0.97 -11.89
N THR A 343 -32.78 -0.27 -11.04
CA THR A 343 -31.36 -0.60 -10.74
C THR A 343 -31.25 -2.01 -10.16
N VAL A 344 -32.05 -2.34 -9.14
CA VAL A 344 -32.05 -3.65 -8.50
C VAL A 344 -32.50 -4.74 -9.48
N GLU A 345 -33.52 -4.48 -10.30
CA GLU A 345 -33.98 -5.42 -11.33
C GLU A 345 -32.87 -5.75 -12.33
N ARG A 346 -32.13 -4.74 -12.81
CA ARG A 346 -30.97 -4.91 -13.69
C ARG A 346 -29.87 -5.73 -13.05
N LEU A 347 -29.45 -5.37 -11.83
CA LEU A 347 -28.39 -6.08 -11.12
C LEU A 347 -28.77 -7.56 -10.88
N ALA A 348 -30.02 -7.82 -10.49
CA ALA A 348 -30.53 -9.18 -10.35
C ALA A 348 -30.53 -9.95 -11.67
N ALA A 349 -30.95 -9.32 -12.78
CA ALA A 349 -30.92 -9.92 -14.12
C ALA A 349 -29.48 -10.24 -14.56
N TYR A 350 -28.53 -9.34 -14.32
CA TYR A 350 -27.12 -9.54 -14.65
C TYR A 350 -26.48 -10.64 -13.79
N GLY A 351 -26.85 -10.70 -12.51
CA GLY A 351 -26.46 -11.78 -11.61
C GLY A 351 -26.99 -13.14 -12.08
N ALA A 352 -28.25 -13.19 -12.50
CA ALA A 352 -28.87 -14.40 -13.06
C ALA A 352 -28.25 -14.83 -14.41
N ALA A 353 -27.75 -13.87 -15.20
CA ALA A 353 -26.97 -14.12 -16.41
C ALA A 353 -25.55 -14.66 -16.12
N GLY A 354 -25.11 -14.66 -14.86
CA GLY A 354 -23.86 -15.28 -14.41
C GLY A 354 -22.72 -14.30 -14.14
N ALA A 355 -22.99 -12.99 -14.05
CA ALA A 355 -21.99 -12.04 -13.59
C ALA A 355 -21.52 -12.40 -12.16
N GLU A 356 -20.21 -12.40 -11.94
CA GLU A 356 -19.61 -12.76 -10.63
C GLU A 356 -19.60 -11.57 -9.66
N VAL A 357 -19.63 -10.34 -10.17
CA VAL A 357 -19.64 -9.10 -9.39
C VAL A 357 -20.66 -8.14 -10.00
N LEU A 358 -21.36 -7.40 -9.16
CA LEU A 358 -22.39 -6.44 -9.57
C LEU A 358 -22.00 -5.02 -9.14
N TYR A 359 -22.36 -4.02 -9.93
CA TYR A 359 -21.95 -2.63 -9.72
C TYR A 359 -22.99 -1.65 -10.25
N ALA A 360 -23.45 -0.73 -9.41
CA ALA A 360 -24.26 0.41 -9.84
C ALA A 360 -23.56 1.73 -9.47
N PRO A 361 -22.75 2.33 -10.38
CA PRO A 361 -22.19 3.64 -10.14
C PRO A 361 -23.28 4.69 -9.94
N GLY A 362 -23.07 5.59 -8.98
CA GLY A 362 -24.03 6.62 -8.61
C GLY A 362 -24.56 6.44 -7.19
N LEU A 363 -24.61 5.20 -6.67
CA LEU A 363 -24.96 4.91 -5.28
C LEU A 363 -23.97 5.57 -4.31
N ALA A 364 -24.47 6.50 -3.49
CA ALA A 364 -23.68 7.26 -2.53
C ALA A 364 -24.37 7.42 -1.17
N ASP A 365 -25.56 6.84 -1.00
CA ASP A 365 -26.29 6.79 0.26
C ASP A 365 -26.10 5.39 0.89
N ILE A 366 -25.76 5.34 2.17
CA ILE A 366 -25.42 4.06 2.83
C ILE A 366 -26.62 3.13 2.98
N ASP A 367 -27.82 3.69 3.20
CA ASP A 367 -29.04 2.90 3.37
C ASP A 367 -29.47 2.30 2.03
N LEU A 368 -29.28 3.04 0.93
CA LEU A 368 -29.54 2.52 -0.42
C LEU A 368 -28.48 1.49 -0.85
N ILE A 369 -27.24 1.65 -0.42
CA ILE A 369 -26.18 0.64 -0.65
C ILE A 369 -26.53 -0.65 0.08
N GLU A 370 -26.93 -0.59 1.36
CA GLU A 370 -27.36 -1.76 2.14
C GLU A 370 -28.54 -2.47 1.46
N LEU A 371 -29.55 -1.71 1.01
CA LEU A 371 -30.68 -2.29 0.27
C LEU A 371 -30.25 -3.05 -0.98
N VAL A 372 -29.33 -2.50 -1.77
CA VAL A 372 -28.82 -3.16 -2.99
C VAL A 372 -28.01 -4.41 -2.64
N VAL A 373 -27.17 -4.34 -1.60
CA VAL A 373 -26.41 -5.51 -1.12
C VAL A 373 -27.35 -6.64 -0.68
N ASP A 374 -28.43 -6.31 0.03
CA ASP A 374 -29.40 -7.30 0.50
C ASP A 374 -30.30 -7.86 -0.61
N SER A 375 -30.33 -7.21 -1.78
CA SER A 375 -31.23 -7.59 -2.89
C SER A 375 -30.61 -8.58 -3.88
N VAL A 376 -29.30 -8.85 -3.80
CA VAL A 376 -28.58 -9.74 -4.73
C VAL A 376 -27.60 -10.64 -3.99
N ASP A 377 -27.32 -11.82 -4.54
CA ASP A 377 -26.39 -12.79 -3.91
C ASP A 377 -24.91 -12.50 -4.23
N GLN A 378 -24.66 -11.74 -5.30
CA GLN A 378 -23.32 -11.47 -5.81
C GLN A 378 -22.62 -10.36 -5.00
N PRO A 379 -21.28 -10.41 -4.87
CA PRO A 379 -20.48 -9.29 -4.39
C PRO A 379 -20.81 -7.96 -5.08
N ILE A 380 -21.08 -6.91 -4.29
CA ILE A 380 -21.30 -5.55 -4.79
C ILE A 380 -19.98 -4.75 -4.80
N ASN A 381 -19.72 -4.09 -5.93
CA ASN A 381 -18.76 -2.99 -6.05
C ASN A 381 -19.43 -1.64 -5.85
N VAL A 382 -18.84 -0.77 -5.02
CA VAL A 382 -19.26 0.63 -4.86
C VAL A 382 -18.14 1.56 -5.32
N LEU A 383 -18.50 2.60 -6.07
CA LEU A 383 -17.58 3.67 -6.46
C LEU A 383 -17.45 4.68 -5.32
N ALA A 384 -16.25 4.82 -4.75
CA ALA A 384 -15.99 5.84 -3.73
C ALA A 384 -16.16 7.25 -4.33
N ARG A 385 -16.86 8.12 -3.60
CA ARG A 385 -17.09 9.52 -3.96
C ARG A 385 -16.67 10.44 -2.81
N PRO A 386 -16.25 11.69 -3.08
CA PRO A 386 -15.81 12.62 -2.03
C PRO A 386 -16.82 12.84 -0.89
N ASN A 387 -18.12 12.78 -1.20
CA ASN A 387 -19.21 12.95 -0.23
C ASN A 387 -19.96 11.64 0.05
N GLY A 388 -19.37 10.49 -0.30
CA GLY A 388 -19.96 9.17 -0.07
C GLY A 388 -19.66 8.65 1.35
N PRO A 389 -20.18 7.46 1.69
CA PRO A 389 -19.89 6.82 2.97
C PRO A 389 -18.41 6.45 3.09
N SER A 390 -17.95 6.23 4.33
CA SER A 390 -16.61 5.72 4.57
C SER A 390 -16.48 4.27 4.11
N VAL A 391 -15.25 3.82 3.81
CA VAL A 391 -14.98 2.40 3.49
C VAL A 391 -15.45 1.48 4.62
N GLU A 392 -15.31 1.89 5.88
CA GLU A 392 -15.74 1.11 7.03
C GLU A 392 -17.26 1.00 7.11
N SER A 393 -17.97 2.08 6.81
CA SER A 393 -19.44 2.05 6.72
C SER A 393 -19.91 1.12 5.60
N MET A 394 -19.25 1.15 4.43
CA MET A 394 -19.54 0.24 3.32
C MET A 394 -19.25 -1.23 3.70
N ARG A 395 -18.15 -1.49 4.44
CA ARG A 395 -17.82 -2.84 4.94
C ARG A 395 -18.92 -3.37 5.85
N ALA A 396 -19.43 -2.52 6.75
CA ALA A 396 -20.45 -2.90 7.72
C ALA A 396 -21.78 -3.35 7.08
N VAL A 397 -22.15 -2.78 5.92
CA VAL A 397 -23.36 -3.14 5.17
C VAL A 397 -23.10 -4.20 4.09
N GLY A 398 -21.96 -4.89 4.12
CA GLY A 398 -21.70 -6.05 3.28
C GLY A 398 -21.12 -5.78 1.89
N VAL A 399 -20.74 -4.54 1.55
CA VAL A 399 -19.99 -4.26 0.32
C VAL A 399 -18.71 -5.09 0.27
N ARG A 400 -18.32 -5.57 -0.92
CA ARG A 400 -17.14 -6.43 -1.10
C ARG A 400 -16.00 -5.76 -1.86
N ARG A 401 -16.30 -4.78 -2.71
CA ARG A 401 -15.28 -4.07 -3.48
C ARG A 401 -15.54 -2.57 -3.49
N VAL A 402 -14.49 -1.78 -3.28
CA VAL A 402 -14.56 -0.32 -3.44
C VAL A 402 -13.59 0.13 -4.52
N SER A 403 -14.11 0.70 -5.60
CA SER A 403 -13.32 1.31 -6.68
C SER A 403 -13.32 2.84 -6.57
N ILE A 404 -12.48 3.54 -7.34
CA ILE A 404 -12.39 5.02 -7.30
C ILE A 404 -12.60 5.71 -8.66
N GLY A 405 -12.66 4.94 -9.75
CA GLY A 405 -12.75 5.46 -11.11
C GLY A 405 -11.66 6.50 -11.41
N GLY A 406 -11.99 7.56 -12.15
CA GLY A 406 -11.04 8.62 -12.49
C GLY A 406 -10.66 9.57 -11.35
N ALA A 407 -11.06 9.33 -10.09
CA ALA A 407 -10.91 10.31 -9.01
C ALA A 407 -9.43 10.69 -8.72
N MET A 408 -8.53 9.71 -8.68
CA MET A 408 -7.09 9.98 -8.50
C MET A 408 -6.49 10.74 -9.69
N PHE A 409 -6.89 10.41 -10.92
CA PHE A 409 -6.46 11.17 -12.11
C PHE A 409 -6.90 12.63 -11.99
N ASN A 410 -8.17 12.86 -11.59
CA ASN A 410 -8.71 14.19 -11.44
C ASN A 410 -7.96 15.02 -10.39
N ALA A 411 -7.58 14.40 -9.26
CA ALA A 411 -6.78 15.04 -8.22
C ALA A 411 -5.36 15.41 -8.71
N THR A 412 -4.70 14.50 -9.43
CA THR A 412 -3.39 14.76 -10.03
C THR A 412 -3.48 15.87 -11.09
N ALA A 413 -4.49 15.82 -11.96
CA ALA A 413 -4.71 16.82 -13.00
C ALA A 413 -5.02 18.21 -12.41
N ALA A 414 -5.76 18.27 -11.30
CA ALA A 414 -6.00 19.53 -10.57
C ALA A 414 -4.70 20.12 -10.02
N THR A 415 -3.83 19.28 -9.46
CA THR A 415 -2.51 19.71 -8.95
C THR A 415 -1.62 20.21 -10.08
N LEU A 416 -1.61 19.50 -11.22
CA LEU A 416 -0.88 19.91 -12.42
C LEU A 416 -1.34 21.28 -12.93
N ARG A 417 -2.66 21.50 -13.04
CA ARG A 417 -3.22 22.79 -13.46
C ARG A 417 -2.83 23.91 -12.51
N ALA A 418 -2.95 23.71 -11.20
CA ALA A 418 -2.57 24.72 -10.21
C ALA A 418 -1.07 25.07 -10.28
N ALA A 419 -0.20 24.09 -10.52
CA ALA A 419 1.24 24.33 -10.73
C ALA A 419 1.51 25.10 -12.03
N ALA A 420 0.81 24.77 -13.12
CA ALA A 420 0.91 25.49 -14.38
C ALA A 420 0.43 26.95 -14.26
N ASP A 421 -0.68 27.18 -13.55
CA ASP A 421 -1.19 28.51 -13.26
C ASP A 421 -0.19 29.33 -12.43
N GLU A 422 0.48 28.73 -11.44
CA GLU A 422 1.54 29.38 -10.67
C GLU A 422 2.72 29.82 -11.56
N LEU A 423 3.16 28.96 -12.47
CA LEU A 423 4.23 29.27 -13.43
C LEU A 423 3.85 30.40 -14.38
N LEU A 424 2.61 30.40 -14.90
CA LEU A 424 2.13 31.43 -15.82
C LEU A 424 1.88 32.78 -15.13
N SER A 425 1.43 32.76 -13.88
CA SER A 425 1.09 33.97 -13.14
C SER A 425 2.30 34.53 -12.39
N SER A 426 2.74 33.85 -11.35
CA SER A 426 3.80 34.30 -10.45
C SER A 426 5.21 33.93 -10.91
N GLY A 427 5.35 32.97 -11.84
CA GLY A 427 6.66 32.51 -12.33
C GLY A 427 7.47 31.75 -11.28
N THR A 428 6.84 31.28 -10.20
CA THR A 428 7.49 30.54 -9.12
C THR A 428 7.32 29.03 -9.25
N SER A 429 8.14 28.27 -8.53
CA SER A 429 8.12 26.81 -8.52
C SER A 429 7.83 26.24 -7.13
N THR A 430 7.00 26.92 -6.33
CA THR A 430 6.70 26.49 -4.95
C THR A 430 5.89 25.20 -4.90
N TYR A 431 5.15 24.89 -5.96
CA TYR A 431 4.49 23.59 -6.15
C TYR A 431 5.45 22.40 -6.01
N ALA A 432 6.76 22.56 -6.26
CA ALA A 432 7.74 21.48 -6.14
C ALA A 432 8.05 21.08 -4.69
N ALA A 433 7.56 21.84 -3.70
CA ALA A 433 7.74 21.58 -2.28
C ALA A 433 6.46 21.07 -1.58
N ARG A 434 5.39 20.79 -2.33
CA ARG A 434 4.09 20.33 -1.80
C ARG A 434 4.03 18.83 -1.57
#